data_AF-A0A7C5UI74-F1
#
_entry.id   AF-A0A7C5UI74-F1
#
_cell.length_a   1.000
_cell.length_b   1.000
_cell.length_c   1.000
_cell.angle_alpha   90.00
_cell.angle_beta   90.00
_cell.angle_gamma   90.00
#
_symmetry.space_group_name_H-M   'P 1'
#
loop_
_entity.id
_entity.type
_entity.pdbx_description
1 polymer ?
#
loop_
_entity_poly.entity_id
_entity_poly.type
_entity_poly.pdbx_seq_one_letter_code
_entity_poly.pdbx_strand_id
1 'polypeptide(L)'
;MLGLVLLSPSQLTHPYSAAIVQGALEVAHRHGYHITLIPTEQWRGALSRDPRILTMTDGLIITTRRSIVPDDLAKVSEQVPVVLI
;
A
#
# COMPACT_ATOMS: atom_id res chain seq x y z
N MET A 1 4.11 17.58 3.96
CA MET A 1 4.13 16.33 4.75
C MET A 1 3.92 15.23 3.74
N LEU A 2 4.87 14.29 3.58
CA LEU A 2 4.77 13.26 2.54
C LEU A 2 3.99 12.06 3.09
N GLY A 3 2.97 11.60 2.36
CA GLY A 3 2.06 10.51 2.73
C GLY A 3 2.31 9.28 1.86
N LEU A 4 2.44 8.12 2.49
CA LEU A 4 2.51 6.82 1.82
C LEU A 4 1.32 5.97 2.23
N VAL A 5 0.82 5.16 1.30
CA VAL A 5 -0.24 4.20 1.57
C VAL A 5 0.34 2.79 1.44
N LEU A 6 0.24 2.02 2.53
CA LEU A 6 0.69 0.64 2.60
C LEU A 6 -0.52 -0.28 2.50
N LEU A 7 -0.60 -1.00 1.39
CA LEU A 7 -1.62 -1.98 1.09
C LEU A 7 -1.12 -3.35 1.54
N SER A 8 -1.75 -3.89 2.58
CA SER A 8 -1.27 -5.09 3.26
C SER A 8 -2.28 -6.24 3.28
N PRO A 9 -1.82 -7.50 3.42
CA PRO A 9 -2.70 -8.64 3.65
C PRO A 9 -3.56 -8.41 4.89
N SER A 10 -4.84 -8.80 4.81
CA SER A 10 -5.80 -8.67 5.93
C SER A 10 -5.34 -9.39 7.20
N GLN A 11 -4.49 -10.40 7.03
CA GLN A 11 -3.91 -11.19 8.11
C GLN A 11 -2.46 -10.78 8.33
N LEU A 12 -2.24 -9.70 9.09
CA LEU A 12 -0.92 -9.40 9.67
C LEU A 12 -0.48 -10.45 10.72
N THR A 13 -1.22 -11.55 10.86
CA THR A 13 -0.89 -12.68 11.73
C THR A 13 0.24 -13.52 11.15
N HIS A 14 0.52 -13.43 9.84
CA HIS A 14 1.67 -14.11 9.26
C HIS A 14 2.97 -13.33 9.60
N PRO A 15 3.98 -13.96 10.24
CA PRO A 15 5.17 -13.26 10.74
C PRO A 15 5.90 -12.44 9.68
N TYR A 16 5.95 -12.94 8.45
CA TYR A 16 6.57 -12.27 7.31
C TYR A 16 5.88 -10.94 6.94
N SER A 17 4.55 -10.93 6.84
CA SER A 17 3.79 -9.73 6.49
C SER A 17 3.85 -8.70 7.62
N ALA A 18 3.81 -9.15 8.87
CA ALA A 18 4.01 -8.28 10.03
C ALA A 18 5.39 -7.60 10.01
N ALA A 19 6.45 -8.36 9.70
CA ALA A 19 7.81 -7.83 9.62
C ALA A 19 7.97 -6.77 8.52
N ILE A 20 7.38 -6.99 7.33
CA ILE A 20 7.40 -6.00 6.24
C ILE A 20 6.69 -4.72 6.67
N VAL A 21 5.49 -4.84 7.24
CA VAL A 21 4.71 -3.68 7.68
C VAL A 21 5.45 -2.91 8.78
N GLN A 22 6.02 -3.62 9.76
CA GLN A 22 6.80 -3.00 10.83
C GLN A 22 8.03 -2.27 10.27
N GLY A 23 8.78 -2.89 9.36
CA GLY A 23 9.95 -2.26 8.73
C GLY A 23 9.58 -1.02 7.93
N ALA A 24 8.48 -1.06 7.18
CA ALA A 24 7.98 0.08 6.43
C ALA A 24 7.59 1.25 7.36
N LEU A 25 6.92 0.95 8.48
CA LEU A 25 6.54 1.95 9.48
C LEU A 25 7.77 2.59 10.15
N GLU A 26 8.77 1.78 10.51
CA GLU A 26 10.00 2.27 11.14
C GLU A 26 10.77 3.22 10.23
N VAL A 27 10.97 2.82 8.96
CA VAL A 27 11.67 3.65 7.98
C VAL A 27 10.87 4.93 7.69
N ALA A 28 9.56 4.82 7.47
CA ALA A 28 8.73 6.00 7.23
C ALA A 28 8.80 7.01 8.38
N HIS A 29 8.71 6.53 9.63
CA HIS A 29 8.83 7.37 10.80
C HIS A 29 10.19 8.10 10.86
N ARG A 30 11.29 7.37 10.62
CA ARG A 30 12.65 7.94 10.61
C ARG A 30 12.83 9.05 9.59
N HIS A 31 12.11 8.98 8.48
CA HIS A 31 12.20 9.95 7.38
C HIS A 31 11.04 10.97 7.37
N GLY A 32 10.18 10.99 8.39
CA GLY A 32 9.08 11.95 8.50
C GLY A 32 7.91 11.71 7.53
N TYR A 33 7.77 10.49 7.02
CA TYR A 33 6.63 10.07 6.22
C TYR A 33 5.49 9.57 7.12
N HIS A 34 4.25 9.84 6.69
CA HIS A 34 3.06 9.27 7.30
C HIS A 34 2.63 8.02 6.50
N ILE A 35 2.41 6.88 7.16
CA ILE A 35 1.85 5.70 6.52
C ILE A 35 0.38 5.51 6.91
N THR A 36 -0.47 5.36 5.90
CA THR A 36 -1.82 4.82 6.08
C THR A 36 -1.83 3.35 5.68
N LEU A 37 -2.18 2.47 6.62
CA LEU A 37 -2.29 1.05 6.37
C LEU A 37 -3.71 0.69 5.93
N ILE A 38 -3.86 0.03 4.78
CA ILE A 38 -5.16 -0.45 4.27
C ILE A 38 -5.12 -1.97 4.09
N PRO A 39 -6.01 -2.74 4.75
CA PRO A 39 -6.13 -4.19 4.56
C PRO A 39 -6.65 -4.60 3.18
N THR A 40 -6.27 -5.79 2.71
CA THR A 40 -6.61 -6.32 1.37
C THR A 40 -8.09 -6.36 1.05
N GLU A 41 -8.94 -6.65 2.02
CA GLU A 41 -10.40 -6.65 1.80
C GLU A 41 -10.96 -5.26 1.46
N GLN A 42 -10.27 -4.20 1.89
CA GLN A 42 -10.71 -2.82 1.69
C GLN A 42 -10.17 -2.25 0.38
N TRP A 43 -8.93 -2.57 -0.02
CA TRP A 43 -8.31 -1.91 -1.17
C TRP A 43 -8.49 -2.63 -2.51
N ARG A 44 -8.71 -3.95 -2.52
CA ARG A 44 -8.76 -4.75 -3.77
C ARG A 44 -9.84 -4.27 -4.75
N GLY A 45 -10.92 -3.66 -4.27
CA GLY A 45 -11.94 -3.01 -5.09
C GLY A 45 -11.90 -1.48 -5.04
N ALA A 46 -11.15 -0.87 -4.13
CA ALA A 46 -11.16 0.57 -3.91
C ALA A 46 -10.16 1.33 -4.80
N LEU A 47 -9.02 0.73 -5.16
CA LEU A 47 -8.05 1.41 -6.04
C LEU A 47 -8.66 1.85 -7.38
N SER A 48 -9.55 1.03 -7.95
CA SER A 48 -10.24 1.35 -9.21
C SER A 48 -11.45 2.27 -9.02
N ARG A 49 -12.10 2.21 -7.85
CA ARG A 49 -13.41 2.82 -7.60
C ARG A 49 -13.34 4.15 -6.85
N ASP A 50 -12.29 4.34 -6.07
CA ASP A 50 -12.07 5.53 -5.25
C ASP A 50 -10.67 6.11 -5.51
N PRO A 51 -10.54 6.96 -6.56
CA PRO A 51 -9.27 7.57 -6.93
C PRO A 51 -8.75 8.56 -5.88
N ARG A 52 -9.54 8.89 -4.84
CA ARG A 52 -9.11 9.84 -3.81
C ARG A 52 -7.89 9.35 -3.03
N ILE A 53 -7.73 8.03 -2.88
CA ILE A 53 -6.51 7.44 -2.31
C ILE A 53 -5.28 7.82 -3.13
N LEU A 54 -5.40 7.86 -4.46
CA LEU A 54 -4.30 8.19 -5.37
C LEU A 54 -3.97 9.67 -5.34
N THR A 55 -4.94 10.54 -5.07
CA THR A 55 -4.72 12.00 -4.99
C THR A 55 -4.19 12.46 -3.63
N MET A 56 -4.24 11.61 -2.60
CA MET A 56 -3.85 11.94 -1.22
C MET A 56 -2.54 11.27 -0.78
N THR A 57 -1.89 10.51 -1.66
CA THR A 57 -0.65 9.77 -1.39
C THR A 57 0.43 10.14 -2.39
N ASP A 58 1.68 10.17 -1.93
CA ASP A 58 2.86 10.34 -2.77
C ASP A 58 3.35 9.00 -3.35
N GLY A 59 2.83 7.88 -2.84
CA GLY A 59 3.17 6.54 -3.34
C GLY A 59 2.37 5.42 -2.69
N LEU A 60 2.44 4.25 -3.33
CA LEU A 60 1.79 3.02 -2.89
C LEU A 60 2.82 1.90 -2.70
N ILE A 61 2.71 1.21 -1.57
CA ILE A 61 3.45 -0.02 -1.31
C ILE A 61 2.44 -1.16 -1.19
N ILE A 62 2.61 -2.21 -1.98
CA ILE A 62 1.69 -3.35 -2.02
C ILE A 62 2.45 -4.60 -1.59
N THR A 63 2.01 -5.20 -0.49
CA THR A 63 2.68 -6.34 0.17
C THR A 63 1.86 -7.63 0.06
N THR A 64 1.28 -7.87 -1.12
CA THR A 64 0.39 -9.01 -1.39
C THR A 64 0.99 -9.95 -2.41
N ARG A 65 0.49 -11.19 -2.50
CA ARG A 65 0.95 -12.13 -3.54
C ARG A 65 0.55 -11.59 -4.92
N ARG A 66 1.41 -11.77 -5.93
CA ARG A 66 1.14 -11.33 -7.32
C ARG A 66 -0.25 -11.72 -7.84
N SER A 67 -0.76 -12.89 -7.46
CA SER A 67 -2.09 -13.40 -7.86
C SER A 67 -3.28 -12.61 -7.30
N ILE A 68 -3.01 -11.61 -6.44
CA ILE A 68 -4.00 -10.87 -5.67
C ILE A 68 -3.88 -9.36 -5.95
N VAL A 69 -2.92 -8.97 -6.80
CA VAL A 69 -2.77 -7.61 -7.31
C VAL A 69 -3.92 -7.34 -8.26
N PRO A 70 -4.62 -6.20 -8.13
CA PRO A 70 -5.78 -5.91 -8.96
C PRO A 70 -5.37 -5.51 -10.38
N ASP A 71 -6.21 -5.87 -11.35
CA ASP A 71 -5.90 -5.77 -12.79
C ASP A 71 -5.69 -4.32 -13.26
N ASP A 72 -6.21 -3.35 -12.51
CA ASP A 72 -6.08 -1.92 -12.76
C ASP A 72 -4.76 -1.32 -12.24
N LEU A 73 -3.87 -2.13 -11.64
CA LEU A 73 -2.60 -1.64 -11.10
C LEU A 73 -1.79 -0.87 -12.15
N ALA A 74 -1.83 -1.29 -13.42
CA ALA A 74 -1.16 -0.60 -14.51
C ALA A 74 -1.61 0.88 -14.60
N LYS A 75 -2.92 1.14 -14.52
CA LYS A 75 -3.48 2.50 -14.55
C LYS A 75 -3.17 3.30 -13.28
N VAL A 76 -3.06 2.61 -12.15
CA VAL A 76 -2.66 3.22 -10.88
C VAL A 76 -1.19 3.65 -10.92
N SER A 77 -0.32 2.82 -11.51
CA SER A 77 1.12 3.09 -11.62
C SER A 77 1.49 4.25 -12.55
N GLU A 78 0.57 4.66 -13.43
CA GLU A 78 0.69 5.86 -14.25
C GLU A 78 0.48 7.16 -13.45
N GLN A 79 -0.21 7.08 -12.30
CA GLN A 79 -0.61 8.25 -11.50
C GLN A 79 0.27 8.44 -10.27
N VAL A 80 0.65 7.36 -9.61
CA VAL A 80 1.50 7.37 -8.41
C VAL A 80 2.56 6.27 -8.49
N PRO A 81 3.75 6.49 -7.93
CA PRO A 81 4.76 5.44 -7.80
C PRO A 81 4.22 4.24 -7.03
N VAL A 82 4.39 3.03 -7.58
CA VAL A 82 3.97 1.77 -6.97
C VAL A 82 5.19 0.89 -6.74
N VAL A 83 5.31 0.35 -5.53
CA VAL A 83 6.28 -0.70 -5.18
C VAL A 83 5.52 -1.97 -4.81
N LEU A 84 5.84 -3.07 -5.50
CA LEU A 84 5.34 -4.42 -5.20
C LEU A 84 6.41 -5.18 -4.42
N ILE A 85 6.03 -5.70 -3.24
CA ILE A 85 6.89 -6.49 -2.35
C ILE A 85 6.34 -7.91 -2.21
#